data_AF-A0A292Z9A3-F1
#
_entry.id   AF-A0A292Z9A3-F1
#
_cell.length_a   1.000
_cell.length_b   1.000
_cell.length_c   1.000
_cell.angle_alpha   90.00
_cell.angle_beta   90.00
_cell.angle_gamma   90.00
#
_symmetry.space_group_name_H-M   'P 1'
#
loop_
_entity.id
_entity.type
_entity.pdbx_description
1 polymer ?
#
loop_
_entity_poly.entity_id
_entity_poly.type
_entity_poly.pdbx_seq_one_letter_code
_entity_poly.pdbx_strand_id
1 'polypeptide(L)'
;MGKGCDFFPGDAGRFAKGGDLDNGWRAAEWFRTNAEALQVSYVIWQGRIWTRGVADRNGWGRPYTGGGVYDASDPVGGHYDHLHVSFVR
;
A
#
# COMPACT_ATOMS: atom_id res chain seq x y z
N MET A 1 -1.61 -7.32 -16.11
CA MET A 1 -2.66 -6.51 -15.46
C MET A 1 -3.42 -7.40 -14.48
N GLY A 2 -3.74 -6.86 -13.30
CA GLY A 2 -4.83 -7.38 -12.46
C GLY A 2 -4.54 -8.64 -11.65
N LYS A 3 -3.75 -8.53 -10.58
CA LYS A 3 -3.93 -9.30 -9.31
C LYS A 3 -3.59 -8.41 -8.10
N GLY A 4 -3.92 -7.13 -8.20
CA GLY A 4 -3.96 -6.26 -7.03
C GLY A 4 -5.18 -6.64 -6.20
N CYS A 5 -5.02 -6.76 -4.88
CA CYS A 5 -6.13 -6.84 -3.96
C CYS A 5 -6.09 -5.61 -3.05
N ASP A 6 -7.21 -4.92 -2.95
CA ASP A 6 -7.39 -3.77 -2.08
C ASP A 6 -8.03 -4.24 -0.78
N PHE A 7 -7.37 -3.90 0.34
CA PHE A 7 -7.86 -4.19 1.68
C PHE A 7 -8.22 -2.87 2.36
N PHE A 8 -9.40 -2.81 2.94
CA PHE A 8 -9.91 -1.61 3.61
C PHE A 8 -9.85 -1.81 5.12
N PRO A 9 -8.91 -1.16 5.83
CA PRO A 9 -8.88 -1.22 7.29
C PRO A 9 -10.06 -0.49 7.94
N GLY A 10 -10.69 0.44 7.22
CA GLY A 10 -11.84 1.24 7.64
C GLY A 10 -12.72 1.63 6.44
N ASP A 11 -13.41 2.76 6.53
CA ASP A 11 -14.34 3.22 5.49
C ASP A 11 -13.63 3.66 4.19
N ALA A 12 -14.08 3.13 3.05
CA ALA A 12 -13.62 3.56 1.73
C ALA A 12 -13.88 5.06 1.48
N GLY A 13 -12.97 5.72 0.78
CA GLY A 13 -13.01 7.14 0.44
C GLY A 13 -12.66 8.08 1.59
N ARG A 14 -12.21 7.57 2.74
CA ARG A 14 -11.83 8.39 3.91
C ARG A 14 -10.41 8.08 4.34
N PHE A 15 -9.66 9.12 4.71
CA PHE A 15 -8.34 8.94 5.32
C PHE A 15 -8.45 8.03 6.56
N ALA A 16 -7.74 6.90 6.54
CA ALA A 16 -7.62 6.02 7.68
C ALA A 16 -6.98 6.76 8.85
N LYS A 17 -7.47 6.49 10.06
CA LYS A 17 -7.04 7.15 11.30
C LYS A 17 -7.15 6.20 12.48
N GLY A 18 -6.40 6.49 13.55
CA GLY A 18 -6.43 5.68 14.77
C GLY A 18 -6.19 4.20 14.48
N GLY A 19 -7.08 3.34 14.99
CA GLY A 19 -6.96 1.88 14.83
C GLY A 19 -6.91 1.39 13.38
N ASP A 20 -7.63 2.04 12.45
CA ASP A 20 -7.63 1.64 11.04
C ASP A 20 -6.27 1.92 10.40
N LEU A 21 -5.66 3.06 10.73
CA LEU A 21 -4.33 3.42 10.28
C LEU A 21 -3.28 2.42 10.81
N ASP A 22 -3.35 2.11 12.11
CA ASP A 22 -2.45 1.16 12.76
C ASP A 22 -2.58 -0.25 12.17
N ASN A 23 -3.82 -0.70 11.93
CA ASN A 23 -4.10 -2.00 11.31
C ASN A 23 -3.60 -2.06 9.86
N GLY A 24 -3.77 -0.99 9.09
CA GLY A 24 -3.22 -0.88 7.74
C GLY A 24 -1.70 -1.00 7.72
N TRP A 25 -1.00 -0.34 8.66
CA TRP A 25 0.46 -0.46 8.78
C TRP A 25 0.91 -1.87 9.18
N ARG A 26 0.21 -2.52 10.11
CA ARG A 26 0.49 -3.92 10.49
C ARG A 26 0.31 -4.86 9.30
N ALA A 27 -0.76 -4.69 8.53
CA ALA A 27 -1.01 -5.50 7.34
C ALA A 27 0.05 -5.27 6.26
N ALA A 28 0.40 -4.01 5.98
CA ALA A 28 1.44 -3.66 5.02
C ALA A 28 2.79 -4.32 5.36
N GLU A 29 3.19 -4.27 6.63
CA GLU A 29 4.43 -4.89 7.10
C GLU A 29 4.37 -6.43 7.07
N TRP A 30 3.21 -7.01 7.37
CA TRP A 30 3.02 -8.45 7.26
C TRP A 30 3.15 -8.94 5.81
N PHE A 31 2.54 -8.27 4.83
CA PHE A 31 2.69 -8.61 3.42
C PHE A 31 4.13 -8.46 2.95
N ARG A 32 4.82 -7.39 3.37
CA ARG A 32 6.24 -7.17 3.09
C ARG A 32 7.11 -8.30 3.67
N THR A 33 6.91 -8.65 4.92
CA THR A 33 7.67 -9.71 5.62
C THR A 33 7.44 -11.08 4.98
N ASN A 34 6.22 -11.37 4.52
CA ASN A 34 5.84 -12.64 3.92
C ASN A 34 5.91 -12.62 2.37
N ALA A 35 6.53 -11.61 1.78
CA ALA A 35 6.43 -11.34 0.35
C ALA A 35 6.94 -12.47 -0.53
N GLU A 36 7.95 -13.22 -0.10
CA GLU A 36 8.44 -14.37 -0.86
C GLU A 36 7.43 -15.51 -0.90
N ALA A 37 6.92 -15.93 0.26
CA ALA A 37 5.96 -17.02 0.37
C ALA A 37 4.63 -16.70 -0.32
N LEU A 38 4.18 -15.44 -0.23
CA LEU A 38 2.94 -14.97 -0.83
C LEU A 38 3.10 -14.53 -2.28
N GLN A 39 4.34 -14.47 -2.79
CA GLN A 39 4.68 -13.90 -4.08
C GLN A 39 4.21 -12.44 -4.24
N VAL A 40 4.35 -11.60 -3.22
CA VAL A 40 4.04 -10.16 -3.31
C VAL A 40 5.08 -9.45 -4.19
N SER A 41 4.61 -8.64 -5.14
CA SER A 41 5.45 -7.81 -6.01
C SER A 41 5.64 -6.40 -5.44
N TYR A 42 4.55 -5.75 -5.03
CA TYR A 42 4.57 -4.44 -4.38
C TYR A 42 3.35 -4.21 -3.48
N VAL A 43 3.50 -3.27 -2.55
CA VAL A 43 2.47 -2.82 -1.61
C VAL A 43 2.38 -1.29 -1.68
N ILE A 44 1.18 -0.73 -1.74
CA ILE A 44 0.93 0.70 -1.67
C ILE A 44 0.06 1.00 -0.45
N TRP A 45 0.54 1.90 0.41
CA TRP A 45 -0.16 2.34 1.62
C TRP A 45 0.30 3.74 2.04
N GLN A 46 -0.64 4.58 2.48
CA GLN A 46 -0.38 5.92 3.05
C GLN A 46 0.54 6.78 2.18
N GLY A 47 0.28 6.84 0.87
CA GLY A 47 1.09 7.63 -0.07
C GLY A 47 2.48 7.08 -0.31
N ARG A 48 2.72 5.78 -0.04
CA ARG A 48 4.02 5.12 -0.21
C ARG A 48 3.89 3.83 -0.96
N ILE A 49 4.91 3.49 -1.75
CA ILE A 49 5.02 2.23 -2.47
C ILE A 49 6.29 1.48 -2.06
N TRP A 50 6.12 0.27 -1.54
CA TRP A 50 7.19 -0.69 -1.35
C TRP A 50 7.18 -1.70 -2.49
N THR A 51 8.35 -1.98 -3.09
CA THR A 51 8.48 -2.97 -4.17
C THR A 51 9.56 -3.96 -3.80
N ARG A 52 9.29 -5.26 -3.96
CA ARG A 52 10.25 -6.32 -3.63
C ARG A 52 11.54 -6.13 -4.41
N GLY A 53 12.67 -6.10 -3.70
CA GLY A 53 14.01 -5.92 -4.29
C GLY A 53 14.40 -4.47 -4.57
N VAL A 54 13.54 -3.50 -4.25
CA VAL A 54 13.85 -2.06 -4.36
C VAL A 54 14.15 -1.50 -2.97
N ALA A 55 15.21 -0.69 -2.87
CA ALA A 55 15.60 -0.07 -1.60
C ALA A 55 14.57 0.97 -1.12
N ASP A 56 14.37 1.03 0.20
CA ASP A 56 13.52 2.01 0.84
C ASP A 56 14.13 3.42 0.81
N ARG A 57 13.27 4.43 0.89
CA ARG A 57 13.62 5.84 1.07
C ARG A 57 12.88 6.37 2.30
N ASN A 58 13.62 6.89 3.29
CA ASN A 58 13.04 7.44 4.53
C ASN A 58 12.20 6.40 5.31
N GLY A 59 12.73 5.18 5.48
CA GLY A 59 12.22 4.18 6.43
C GLY A 59 11.24 3.14 5.87
N TRP A 60 10.45 3.44 4.84
CA TRP A 60 9.53 2.44 4.27
C TRP A 60 9.17 2.74 2.81
N GLY A 61 9.53 1.90 1.85
CA GLY A 61 9.23 2.13 0.44
C GLY A 61 9.68 3.50 -0.07
N ARG A 62 9.07 3.96 -1.16
CA ARG A 62 9.29 5.26 -1.79
C ARG A 62 7.98 6.06 -1.79
N PRO A 63 8.02 7.39 -1.93
CA PRO A 63 6.80 8.17 -2.16
C PRO A 63 6.03 7.64 -3.38
N TYR A 64 4.73 7.41 -3.21
CA TYR A 64 3.83 7.06 -4.30
C TYR A 64 3.28 8.34 -4.92
N THR A 65 3.27 8.41 -6.24
CA THR A 65 2.94 9.63 -7.00
C THR A 65 1.65 9.48 -7.82
N GLY A 66 0.74 8.60 -7.40
CA GLY A 66 -0.54 8.38 -8.10
C GLY A 66 -0.42 7.65 -9.43
N GLY A 67 0.73 7.03 -9.73
CA GLY A 67 1.00 6.37 -11.01
C GLY A 67 0.93 7.30 -12.23
N GLY A 68 0.93 8.62 -12.03
CA GLY A 68 0.78 9.62 -13.09
C GLY A 68 -0.65 9.84 -13.57
N VAL A 69 -1.65 9.20 -12.96
CA VAL A 69 -3.06 9.26 -13.36
C VAL A 69 -3.95 9.75 -12.21
N TYR A 70 -3.63 9.37 -10.98
CA TYR A 70 -4.43 9.67 -9.79
C TYR A 70 -3.85 10.84 -8.98
N ASP A 71 -4.71 11.55 -8.26
CA ASP A 71 -4.28 12.54 -7.28
C ASP A 71 -3.72 11.82 -6.05
N ALA A 72 -2.39 11.85 -5.89
CA ALA A 72 -1.69 11.20 -4.80
C ALA A 72 -1.94 11.84 -3.42
N SER A 73 -2.63 12.99 -3.37
CA SER A 73 -2.97 13.70 -2.14
C SER A 73 -4.38 13.37 -1.61
N ASP A 74 -5.25 12.77 -2.44
CA ASP A 74 -6.60 12.39 -2.03
C ASP A 74 -6.61 10.99 -1.35
N PRO A 75 -7.66 10.65 -0.57
CA PRO A 75 -7.74 9.38 0.15
C PRO A 75 -7.53 8.14 -0.71
N VAL A 76 -8.13 8.10 -1.89
CA VAL A 76 -8.19 6.93 -2.78
C VAL A 76 -6.98 6.90 -3.69
N GLY A 77 -6.72 7.98 -4.42
CA GLY A 77 -5.58 8.12 -5.31
C GLY A 77 -4.24 8.03 -4.58
N GLY A 78 -4.17 8.47 -3.32
CA GLY A 78 -3.01 8.31 -2.46
C GLY A 78 -2.94 7.00 -1.65
N HIS A 79 -3.96 6.15 -1.71
CA HIS A 79 -4.05 4.90 -0.93
C HIS A 79 -3.97 5.15 0.59
N TYR A 80 -4.67 6.17 1.07
CA TYR A 80 -4.82 6.45 2.50
C TYR A 80 -6.07 5.80 3.11
N ASP A 81 -7.01 5.32 2.29
CA ASP A 81 -8.22 4.60 2.72
C ASP A 81 -8.12 3.08 2.52
N HIS A 82 -7.27 2.62 1.60
CA HIS A 82 -7.05 1.21 1.32
C HIS A 82 -5.57 0.84 1.12
N LEU A 83 -5.24 -0.39 1.49
CA LEU A 83 -3.95 -1.03 1.25
C LEU A 83 -4.03 -1.80 -0.08
N HIS A 84 -3.22 -1.43 -1.07
CA HIS A 84 -3.14 -2.17 -2.33
C HIS A 84 -1.96 -3.14 -2.31
N VAL A 85 -2.23 -4.42 -2.52
CA VAL A 85 -1.19 -5.46 -2.59
C VAL A 85 -1.21 -6.12 -3.95
N SER A 86 -0.09 -6.05 -4.67
CA SER A 86 0.08 -6.73 -5.94
C SER A 86 0.95 -7.97 -5.77
N PHE A 87 0.63 -9.02 -6.51
CA PHE A 87 1.32 -10.30 -6.47
C PHE A 87 1.95 -10.61 -7.84
N VAL A 88 3.05 -11.36 -7.83
CA VAL A 88 3.75 -11.83 -9.03
C VAL A 88 2.88 -12.87 -9.72
N ARG A 89 2.17 -12.44 -10.78
CA ARG A 89 1.74 -13.25 -11.92
C ARG A 89 1.73 -12.43 -13.19
#